data_AF-A0A9D6NRY7-F1
#
_entry.id   AF-A0A9D6NRY7-F1
#
_cell.length_a   1.000
_cell.length_b   1.000
_cell.length_c   1.000
_cell.angle_alpha   90.00
_cell.angle_beta   90.00
_cell.angle_gamma   90.00
#
_symmetry.space_group_name_H-M   'P 1'
#
loop_
_entity.id
_entity.type
_entity.pdbx_description
1 polymer ?
#
loop_
_entity_poly.entity_id
_entity_poly.type
_entity_poly.pdbx_seq_one_letter_code
_entity_poly.pdbx_strand_id
1 'polypeptide(L)'
;DPQEAAAIIVFVTDEFGNPVAGHTLVGFIEAGSGTLLHGGRLQDDGALGSAFRDAYSTDGVYIGEYQASAISREPVRLRILDLTDPTQPTATVELQVR
;
A
#
# COMPACT_ATOMS: atom_id res chain seq x y z
N ASP A 1 -21.21 7.71 10.38
CA ASP A 1 -20.79 6.90 9.24
C ASP A 1 -19.51 6.20 9.62
N PRO A 2 -19.44 4.86 9.66
CA PRO A 2 -18.15 4.21 9.89
C PRO A 2 -17.27 4.51 8.67
N GLN A 3 -16.13 5.14 8.91
CA GLN A 3 -15.08 5.28 7.91
C GLN A 3 -14.74 3.86 7.42
N GLU A 4 -14.89 3.58 6.13
CA GLU A 4 -14.52 2.29 5.58
C GLU A 4 -12.99 2.20 5.56
N ALA A 5 -12.44 1.17 6.18
CA ALA A 5 -11.02 0.90 6.22
C ALA A 5 -10.69 -0.23 5.24
N ALA A 6 -9.80 0.04 4.28
CA ALA A 6 -9.24 -0.96 3.38
C ALA A 6 -7.84 -1.35 3.87
N ALA A 7 -7.66 -2.63 4.20
CA ALA A 7 -6.35 -3.19 4.46
C ALA A 7 -5.65 -3.51 3.13
N ILE A 8 -4.37 -3.19 3.07
CA ILE A 8 -3.49 -3.39 1.93
C ILE A 8 -2.38 -4.33 2.41
N ILE A 9 -2.18 -5.44 1.73
CA ILE A 9 -1.11 -6.39 2.03
C ILE A 9 -0.28 -6.55 0.78
N VAL A 10 1.03 -6.33 0.90
CA VAL A 10 2.00 -6.45 -0.18
C VAL A 10 2.99 -7.54 0.18
N PHE A 11 3.18 -8.49 -0.72
CA PHE A 11 4.17 -9.55 -0.58
C PHE A 11 5.32 -9.25 -1.53
N VAL A 12 6.53 -9.21 -1.00
CA VAL A 12 7.75 -9.16 -1.80
C VAL A 12 8.37 -10.55 -1.80
N THR A 13 8.51 -11.11 -3.00
CA THR A 13 9.07 -12.46 -3.20
C THR A 13 10.11 -12.46 -4.31
N ASP A 14 11.05 -13.39 -4.23
CA ASP A 14 11.96 -13.69 -5.34
C ASP A 14 11.24 -14.42 -6.49
N GLU A 15 11.97 -14.72 -7.57
CA GLU A 15 11.48 -15.46 -8.74
C GLU A 15 11.01 -16.90 -8.45
N PHE A 16 11.37 -17.44 -7.28
CA PHE A 16 10.97 -18.77 -6.81
C PHE A 16 9.81 -18.70 -5.81
N GLY A 17 9.33 -17.50 -5.46
CA GLY A 17 8.24 -17.28 -4.51
C GLY A 17 8.70 -17.26 -3.04
N ASN A 18 10.00 -17.22 -2.75
CA ASN A 18 10.47 -17.07 -1.38
C ASN A 18 10.32 -15.61 -0.94
N PRO A 19 9.86 -15.34 0.30
CA PRO A 19 9.74 -13.97 0.79
C PRO A 19 11.10 -13.26 0.92
N VAL A 20 11.15 -11.98 0.54
CA VAL A 20 12.38 -11.17 0.58
C VAL A 20 12.14 -9.90 1.41
N ALA A 21 12.88 -9.76 2.50
CA ALA A 21 12.85 -8.60 3.37
C ALA A 21 13.84 -7.50 2.92
N GLY A 22 13.72 -6.31 3.52
CA GLY A 22 14.67 -5.21 3.30
C GLY A 22 14.32 -4.27 2.16
N HIS A 23 13.14 -4.44 1.54
CA HIS A 23 12.64 -3.51 0.54
C HIS A 23 12.06 -2.25 1.18
N THR A 24 12.24 -1.12 0.50
CA THR A 24 11.56 0.15 0.82
C THR A 24 10.39 0.35 -0.13
N LEU A 25 9.19 0.06 0.34
CA LEU A 25 7.98 0.25 -0.44
C LEU A 25 7.27 1.57 -0.10
N VAL A 26 6.66 2.21 -1.10
CA VAL A 26 5.83 3.40 -0.92
C VAL A 26 4.48 3.16 -1.58
N GLY A 27 3.42 3.38 -0.81
CA GLY A 27 2.04 3.34 -1.27
C GLY A 27 1.50 4.73 -1.57
N PHE A 28 0.74 4.85 -2.66
CA PHE A 28 0.00 6.04 -3.03
C PHE A 28 -1.46 5.67 -3.27
N ILE A 29 -2.38 6.46 -2.72
CA ILE A 29 -3.80 6.41 -3.04
C ILE A 29 -4.11 7.57 -3.97
N GLU A 30 -4.59 7.25 -5.16
CA GLU A 30 -5.03 8.22 -6.16
C GLU A 30 -6.53 8.13 -6.37
N ALA A 31 -7.20 9.26 -6.58
CA ALA A 31 -8.54 9.26 -7.12
C ALA A 31 -8.55 8.71 -8.55
N GLY A 32 -9.71 8.29 -9.06
CA GLY A 32 -9.88 7.88 -10.46
C GLY A 32 -9.35 8.92 -11.47
N SER A 33 -9.39 10.21 -11.11
CA SER A 33 -8.82 11.33 -11.87
C SER A 33 -7.29 11.39 -11.95
N GLY A 34 -6.57 10.60 -11.14
CA GLY A 34 -5.11 10.68 -10.98
C GLY A 34 -4.64 11.66 -9.91
N THR A 35 -5.57 12.29 -9.18
CA THR A 35 -5.24 13.16 -8.06
C THR A 35 -4.70 12.33 -6.89
N LEU A 36 -3.51 12.66 -6.39
CA LEU A 36 -2.98 12.04 -5.17
C LEU A 36 -3.83 12.44 -3.95
N LEU A 37 -4.42 11.45 -3.29
CA LEU A 37 -5.21 11.62 -2.07
C LEU A 37 -4.35 11.40 -0.82
N HIS A 38 -3.53 10.35 -0.84
CA HIS A 38 -2.65 9.99 0.28
C HIS A 38 -1.37 9.31 -0.20
N GLY A 39 -0.28 9.42 0.56
CA GLY A 39 0.97 8.72 0.28
C GLY A 39 1.77 8.44 1.54
N GLY A 40 2.53 7.36 1.55
CA GLY A 40 3.34 6.98 2.70
C GLY A 40 4.22 5.77 2.43
N ARG A 41 5.27 5.63 3.24
CA ARG A 41 6.08 4.41 3.25
C ARG A 41 5.22 3.27 3.78
N LEU A 42 5.29 2.12 3.13
CA LEU A 42 4.94 0.87 3.77
C LEU A 42 6.21 0.44 4.51
N GLN A 43 6.09 0.35 5.83
CA GLN A 43 7.18 -0.15 6.64
C GLN A 43 7.03 -1.65 6.80
N ASP A 44 8.06 -2.25 7.35
CA ASP A 44 8.08 -3.62 7.79
C ASP A 44 8.87 -3.61 9.11
N ASP A 45 8.35 -2.86 10.08
CA ASP A 45 8.97 -2.67 11.39
C ASP A 45 7.98 -2.66 12.56
N GLY A 46 6.67 -2.79 12.28
CA GLY A 46 5.58 -2.80 13.26
C GLY A 46 5.19 -1.40 13.76
N ALA A 47 5.66 -0.30 13.15
CA ALA A 47 5.40 1.05 13.65
C ALA A 47 4.12 1.69 13.08
N LEU A 48 3.29 2.29 13.94
CA LEU A 48 1.98 2.88 13.58
C LEU A 48 2.05 4.37 13.13
N GLY A 49 3.10 4.78 12.43
CA GLY A 49 3.46 6.20 12.26
C GLY A 49 2.96 6.93 11.00
N SER A 50 2.36 6.25 10.02
CA SER A 50 1.91 6.85 8.75
C SER A 50 0.41 6.62 8.51
N ALA A 51 -0.20 7.26 7.50
CA ALA A 51 -1.59 6.93 7.16
C ALA A 51 -1.77 5.60 6.41
N PHE A 52 -0.73 4.76 6.44
CA PHE A 52 -0.80 3.32 6.35
C PHE A 52 -0.35 2.72 7.70
N ARG A 53 -1.21 1.93 8.36
CA ARG A 53 -0.79 1.11 9.52
C ARG A 53 0.03 -0.08 9.07
N ASP A 54 1.16 -0.28 9.75
CA ASP A 54 2.21 -1.24 9.42
C ASP A 54 1.91 -2.70 9.83
N ALA A 55 2.57 -3.66 9.17
CA ALA A 55 2.65 -5.07 9.54
C ALA A 55 3.76 -5.32 10.57
N TYR A 56 3.59 -6.37 11.36
CA TYR A 56 4.53 -6.80 12.39
C TYR A 56 5.42 -7.97 11.89
N SER A 57 6.27 -7.87 10.85
CA SER A 57 7.21 -8.99 10.57
C SER A 57 8.21 -8.74 9.44
N THR A 58 9.53 -8.78 9.73
CA THR A 58 10.63 -8.71 8.72
C THR A 58 10.73 -9.94 7.81
N ASP A 59 9.65 -10.29 7.14
CA ASP A 59 9.50 -11.47 6.29
C ASP A 59 9.10 -11.10 4.86
N GLY A 60 9.20 -9.82 4.47
CA GLY A 60 8.82 -9.38 3.12
C GLY A 60 7.32 -9.17 2.95
N VAL A 61 6.55 -9.15 4.05
CA VAL A 61 5.13 -8.78 4.07
C VAL A 61 4.97 -7.36 4.61
N TYR A 62 4.46 -6.47 3.77
CA TYR A 62 4.21 -5.07 4.11
C TYR A 62 2.69 -4.85 4.18
N ILE A 63 2.20 -4.31 5.29
CA ILE A 63 0.77 -4.01 5.47
C ILE A 63 0.59 -2.50 5.56
N GLY A 64 -0.47 -2.03 4.92
CA GLY A 64 -0.98 -0.68 5.06
C GLY A 64 -2.48 -0.72 5.38
N GLU A 65 -2.98 0.33 6.02
CA GLU A 65 -4.44 0.54 6.17
C GLU A 65 -4.77 1.91 5.59
N TYR A 66 -5.71 1.96 4.65
CA TYR A 66 -6.29 3.21 4.16
C TYR A 66 -7.68 3.41 4.75
N GLN A 67 -7.91 4.54 5.43
CA GLN A 67 -9.23 4.92 5.93
C GLN A 67 -9.85 5.95 5.00
N ALA A 68 -10.94 5.57 4.33
CA ALA A 68 -11.71 6.51 3.54
C ALA A 68 -12.61 7.36 4.43
N SER A 69 -12.54 8.67 4.25
CA SER A 69 -13.42 9.62 4.93
C SER A 69 -14.76 9.80 4.22
N ALA A 70 -14.94 9.24 3.02
CA ALA A 70 -16.14 9.36 2.21
C ALA A 70 -16.26 8.23 1.17
N ILE A 71 -17.50 7.96 0.76
CA ILE A 71 -17.87 7.06 -0.33
C ILE A 71 -17.43 7.66 -1.67
N SER A 72 -16.71 6.88 -2.50
CA SER A 72 -16.33 7.32 -3.84
C SER A 72 -17.16 6.59 -4.90
N ARG A 73 -17.73 7.36 -5.84
CA ARG A 73 -18.42 6.78 -7.01
C ARG A 73 -17.45 6.17 -8.03
N GLU A 74 -16.22 6.68 -8.05
CA GLU A 74 -15.12 6.17 -8.87
C GLU A 74 -14.18 5.31 -8.01
N PRO A 75 -13.55 4.27 -8.55
CA PRO A 75 -12.53 3.55 -7.81
C PRO A 75 -11.36 4.47 -7.47
N VAL A 76 -10.76 4.26 -6.30
CA VAL A 76 -9.43 4.79 -6.01
C VAL A 76 -8.39 3.80 -6.50
N ARG A 77 -7.23 4.29 -6.91
CA ARG A 77 -6.09 3.47 -7.29
C ARG A 77 -5.08 3.47 -6.17
N LEU A 78 -4.72 2.29 -5.72
CA LEU A 78 -3.51 2.07 -4.95
C LEU A 78 -2.36 1.82 -5.92
N ARG A 79 -1.30 2.61 -5.82
CA ARG A 79 -0.04 2.37 -6.52
C ARG A 79 1.05 2.05 -5.50
N ILE A 80 1.82 1.00 -5.75
CA ILE A 80 2.94 0.59 -4.93
C ILE A 80 4.21 0.68 -5.74
N LEU A 81 5.17 1.42 -5.21
CA LEU A 81 6.51 1.57 -5.77
C LEU A 81 7.53 0.95 -4.83
N ASP A 82 8.39 0.08 -5.36
CA ASP A 82 9.61 -0.33 -4.68
C ASP A 82 10.73 0.67 -5.00
N LEU A 83 11.26 1.33 -3.98
CA LEU A 83 12.38 2.26 -4.12
C LEU A 83 13.75 1.57 -4.03
N THR A 84 13.77 0.28 -3.70
CA THR A 84 15.01 -0.51 -3.56
C THR A 84 15.63 -0.80 -4.92
N ASP A 85 14.79 -1.03 -5.93
CA ASP A 85 15.19 -1.23 -7.31
C ASP A 85 14.30 -0.41 -8.26
N PRO A 86 14.83 0.64 -8.91
CA PRO A 86 14.04 1.48 -9.82
C PRO A 86 13.59 0.77 -11.10
N THR A 87 14.08 -0.45 -11.37
CA THR A 87 13.68 -1.27 -12.52
C THR A 87 12.47 -2.16 -12.22
N GLN A 88 12.09 -2.31 -10.95
CA GLN A 88 10.91 -3.08 -10.59
C GLN A 88 9.62 -2.41 -11.07
N PRO A 89 8.64 -3.21 -11.53
CA PRO A 89 7.37 -2.68 -11.99
C PRO A 89 6.57 -2.08 -10.82
N THR A 90 5.90 -0.96 -11.08
CA THR A 90 4.90 -0.42 -10.16
C THR A 90 3.67 -1.34 -10.16
N ALA A 91 3.24 -1.80 -8.98
CA ALA A 91 1.97 -2.51 -8.85
C ALA A 91 0.82 -1.51 -8.70
N THR A 92 -0.31 -1.76 -9.36
CA THR A 92 -1.52 -0.91 -9.25
C THR A 92 -2.73 -1.78 -8.99
N VAL A 93 -3.55 -1.39 -8.01
CA VAL A 93 -4.79 -2.07 -7.63
C VAL A 93 -5.93 -1.04 -7.60
N GLU A 94 -7.06 -1.35 -8.23
CA GLU A 94 -8.28 -0.55 -8.12
C GLU A 94 -9.10 -1.00 -6.91
N LEU A 95 -9.45 -0.06 -6.04
CA LEU A 95 -10.24 -0.28 -4.85
C LEU A 95 -11.54 0.52 -4.97
N GLN A 96 -12.67 -0.15 -4.76
CA GLN A 96 -13.95 0.52 -4.67
C GLN A 96 -14.30 0.74 -3.19
N VAL A 97 -14.54 1.99 -2.82
CA VAL A 97 -14.82 2.42 -1.44
C VAL A 97 -16.27 2.88 -1.34
N ARG A 98 -17.03 2.28 -0.44
CA ARG A 98 -18.50 2.33 -0.33
C ARG A 98 -19.01 2.94 0.95
#